data_AF-A0AAV8WSN5-F1
#
_entry.id   AF-A0AAV8WSN5-F1
#
_cell.length_a   1.000
_cell.length_b   1.000
_cell.length_c   1.000
_cell.angle_alpha   90.00
_cell.angle_beta   90.00
_cell.angle_gamma   90.00
#
_symmetry.space_group_name_H-M   'P 1'
#
loop_
_entity.id
_entity.type
_entity.pdbx_description
1 polymer ?
#
loop_
_entity_poly.entity_id
_entity_poly.type
_entity_poly.pdbx_seq_one_letter_code
_entity_poly.pdbx_strand_id
1 'polypeptide(L)' 'MKVNTTAFPKDVLDTVTYLLPGVPLVNSNDEINTQLLKIRESPSIMRGICSIHSVNNGTVFSYIR' A
#
# COMPACT_ATOMS: atom_id res chain seq x y z
N MET A 1 -1.31 -23.04 -20.85
CA MET A 1 -1.76 -21.65 -20.76
C MET A 1 -0.79 -20.92 -19.84
N LYS A 2 0.12 -20.09 -20.38
CA LYS A 2 1.07 -19.32 -19.55
C LYS A 2 0.30 -18.19 -18.89
N VAL A 3 0.07 -18.29 -17.59
CA VAL A 3 -0.46 -17.18 -16.79
C VAL A 3 0.70 -16.24 -16.51
N ASN A 4 0.87 -15.21 -17.36
CA ASN A 4 1.74 -14.08 -17.03
C ASN A 4 1.01 -13.19 -16.04
N THR A 5 1.03 -13.51 -14.74
CA THR A 5 0.54 -12.60 -13.71
C THR A 5 1.55 -11.47 -13.51
N THR A 6 1.37 -10.37 -14.23
CA THR A 6 1.96 -9.06 -13.89
C THR A 6 1.28 -8.42 -12.66
N ALA A 7 0.37 -9.14 -12.01
CA ALA A 7 -0.34 -8.69 -10.82
C ALA A 7 0.51 -9.00 -9.59
N PHE A 8 0.89 -7.95 -8.86
CA PHE A 8 1.51 -8.10 -7.54
C PHE A 8 0.59 -8.92 -6.61
N PRO A 9 1.16 -9.67 -5.66
CA PRO A 9 0.38 -10.30 -4.60
C PRO A 9 -0.53 -9.29 -3.89
N LYS A 10 -1.74 -9.71 -3.53
CA LYS A 10 -2.77 -8.82 -2.95
C LYS A 10 -2.30 -8.16 -1.65
N ASP A 11 -1.60 -8.90 -0.81
CA ASP A 11 -0.99 -8.43 0.44
C ASP A 11 0.02 -7.30 0.22
N VAL A 12 0.82 -7.39 -0.85
CA VAL A 12 1.77 -6.33 -1.23
C VAL A 12 1.02 -5.07 -1.65
N LEU A 13 0.00 -5.22 -2.50
CA LEU A 13 -0.81 -4.09 -2.95
C LEU A 13 -1.59 -3.44 -1.80
N ASP A 14 -2.20 -4.25 -0.93
CA ASP A 14 -2.95 -3.79 0.23
C ASP A 14 -2.02 -3.02 1.19
N THR A 15 -0.82 -3.55 1.45
CA THR A 15 0.17 -2.90 2.30
C THR A 15 0.53 -1.51 1.76
N VAL A 16 0.86 -1.42 0.48
CA VAL A 16 1.20 -0.13 -0.14
C VAL A 16 0.00 0.82 -0.10
N THR A 17 -1.19 0.35 -0.46
CA THR A 17 -2.39 1.20 -0.58
C THR A 17 -2.84 1.75 0.77
N TYR A 18 -2.80 0.93 1.84
CA TYR A 18 -3.17 1.38 3.18
C TYR A 18 -2.21 2.40 3.77
N LEU A 19 -0.94 2.33 3.36
CA LEU A 19 0.13 3.22 3.80
C LEU A 19 0.36 4.40 2.86
N LEU A 20 -0.40 4.53 1.77
CA LEU A 20 -0.38 5.69 0.86
C LEU A 20 -1.42 6.76 1.28
N PRO A 21 -1.25 8.01 0.82
CA PRO A 21 -2.13 9.10 1.26
C PRO A 21 -3.45 9.01 0.49
N GLY A 22 -4.54 9.50 1.10
CA GLY A 22 -5.90 9.30 0.57
C GLY A 22 -6.62 8.18 1.32
N VAL A 23 -7.70 7.64 0.78
CA VAL A 23 -8.54 6.60 1.41
C VAL A 23 -8.49 5.32 0.57
N PRO A 24 -8.08 4.16 1.12
CA PRO A 24 -8.06 2.90 0.38
C PRO A 24 -9.50 2.47 0.08
N LEU A 25 -9.72 2.04 -1.15
CA LEU A 25 -10.96 1.38 -1.54
C LEU A 25 -10.72 -0.12 -1.51
N VAL A 26 -11.62 -0.85 -0.87
CA VAL A 26 -11.58 -2.31 -0.75
C VAL A 26 -12.78 -2.93 -1.44
N ASN A 27 -12.62 -4.15 -1.96
CA ASN A 27 -13.75 -4.87 -2.53
C ASN A 27 -14.67 -5.36 -1.41
N SER A 28 -15.97 -5.47 -1.70
CA SER A 28 -16.97 -5.91 -0.73
C SER A 28 -16.76 -7.35 -0.24
N ASN A 29 -16.03 -8.16 -1.01
CA ASN A 29 -15.72 -9.55 -0.67
C ASN A 29 -14.36 -9.71 0.04
N ASP A 30 -13.60 -8.62 0.21
CA ASP A 30 -12.28 -8.69 0.84
C ASP A 30 -12.40 -8.68 2.36
N GLU A 31 -11.67 -9.57 3.02
CA GLU A 31 -11.51 -9.51 4.47
C GLU A 31 -10.70 -8.28 4.87
N ILE A 32 -11.22 -7.55 5.86
CA ILE A 32 -10.57 -6.35 6.37
C ILE A 32 -9.32 -6.73 7.18
N ASN A 33 -8.16 -6.28 6.73
CA ASN A 33 -6.91 -6.46 7.48
C ASN A 33 -6.85 -5.50 8.69
N THR A 34 -7.16 -6.03 9.88
CA THR A 34 -7.20 -5.25 11.13
C THR A 34 -5.83 -4.70 11.55
N GLN A 35 -4.72 -5.33 11.15
CA GLN A 35 -3.38 -4.84 11.47
C GLN A 35 -3.03 -3.60 10.64
N LEU A 36 -3.33 -3.62 9.34
CA LEU A 36 -3.14 -2.45 8.47
C LEU A 36 -4.03 -1.27 8.88
N LEU A 37 -5.26 -1.54 9.34
CA LEU A 37 -6.12 -0.50 9.90
C LEU A 37 -5.53 0.18 11.14
N LYS A 38 -5.02 -0.60 12.11
CA LYS A 38 -4.36 -0.05 13.31
C LYS A 38 -3.18 0.84 12.96
N ILE A 39 -2.35 0.41 12.00
CA ILE A 39 -1.21 1.21 11.53
C ILE A 39 -1.73 2.52 10.91
N ARG A 40 -2.79 2.44 10.11
CA ARG A 40 -3.37 3.57 9.40
C ARG A 40 -3.96 4.65 10.33
N GLU A 41 -4.43 4.28 11.51
CA GLU A 41 -4.89 5.24 12.55
C GLU A 41 -3.77 6.16 13.05
N SER A 42 -2.50 5.86 12.77
CA SER A 42 -1.38 6.76 13.06
C SER A 42 -1.58 8.12 12.37
N PRO A 43 -1.43 9.25 13.08
CA PRO A 43 -1.53 10.59 12.49
C PRO A 43 -0.60 10.83 11.30
N SER A 44 0.63 10.29 11.32
CA SER A 44 1.57 10.41 10.20
C SER A 44 1.06 9.71 8.93
N ILE A 45 0.31 8.62 9.09
CA ILE A 45 -0.24 7.88 7.97
C ILE A 45 -1.58 8.50 7.53
N MET A 46 -2.46 8.90 8.44
CA MET A 46 -3.75 9.49 8.04
C MET A 46 -3.61 10.88 7.42
N ARG A 47 -2.70 11.70 7.93
CA ARG A 47 -2.62 13.14 7.59
C ARG A 47 -1.20 13.71 7.52
N GLY A 48 -0.18 12.85 7.59
CA GLY A 48 1.22 13.27 7.50
C GLY A 48 1.66 13.54 6.05
N ILE A 49 2.89 14.04 5.93
CA ILE A 49 3.51 14.35 4.64
C ILE A 49 4.06 13.06 4.03
N CYS A 50 3.69 12.77 2.79
CA CYS A 50 4.23 11.63 2.06
C CYS A 50 5.35 12.11 1.11
N SER A 51 6.60 11.72 1.38
CA SER A 51 7.75 12.01 0.52
C SER A 51 8.13 10.76 -0.26
N ILE A 52 8.03 10.80 -1.59
CA ILE A 52 8.37 9.67 -2.46
C ILE A 52 9.86 9.73 -2.80
N HIS A 53 10.55 8.61 -2.62
CA HIS A 53 11.96 8.47 -2.95
C HIS A 53 12.14 7.40 -4.01
N SER A 54 12.80 7.75 -5.12
CA SER A 54 13.14 6.77 -6.15
C SER A 54 14.55 6.24 -5.90
N VAL A 55 14.69 4.93 -5.88
CA VAL A 55 16.01 4.28 -6.00
C VAL A 55 16.25 4.06 -7.50
N ASN A 56 17.38 4.53 -8.02
CA ASN A 56 17.73 4.55 -9.46
C ASN A 56 17.83 3.16 -10.14
N ASN A 57 17.45 2.09 -9.47
CA ASN A 57 17.44 0.73 -10.00
C ASN A 57 16.06 0.28 -10.53
N GLY A 58 14.99 1.07 -10.34
CA GLY A 58 13.65 0.77 -10.84
C GLY A 58 12.99 -0.46 -10.22
N THR A 59 13.59 -1.04 -9.18
CA THR A 59 13.13 -2.28 -8.53
C THR A 59 12.50 -2.04 -7.16
N VAL A 60 12.69 -0.86 -6.57
CA VAL A 60 12.20 -0.53 -5.23
C VAL A 60 11.34 0.72 -5.27
N PHE A 61 10.14 0.60 -4.69
CA PHE A 61 9.30 1.74 -4.36
C PHE A 61 9.50 2.09 -2.88
N SER A 62 9.98 3.30 -2.60
CA SER A 62 10.17 3.77 -1.23
C SER A 62 9.56 5.15 -1.01
N TYR A 63 9.05 5.38 0.19
CA TYR A 63 8.48 6.65 0.60
C TYR A 63 8.59 6.80 2.12
N ILE A 64 8.57 8.04 2.59
CA ILE A 64 8.51 8.40 4.00
C ILE A 64 7.10 8.91 4.29
N ARG A 65 6.55 8.47 5.43
CA ARG A 65 5.26 8.87 6.00
C ARG A 65 5.44 9.66 7.27
#